data_AF-A0A7S3F6W1-F1
#
_entry.id   AF-A0A7S3F6W1-F1
#
_cell.length_a   1.000
_cell.length_b   1.000
_cell.length_c   1.000
_cell.angle_alpha   90.00
_cell.angle_beta   90.00
_cell.angle_gamma   90.00
#
_symmetry.space_group_name_H-M   'P 1'
#
loop_
_entity.id
_entity.type
_entity.pdbx_description
1 polymer ?
#
loop_
_entity_poly.entity_id
_entity_poly.type
_entity_poly.pdbx_seq_one_letter_code
_entity_poly.pdbx_strand_id
1 'polypeptide(L)'
;ETNKTLVLRCVRADGRILQPDKPATAVDFTFLQDQASSSGMVSASSTVFPPPHGAAWHYVISVDVHAPWQLTDGDLYPPLSSDAGSGAALTGWAVHSWFDGHSPTRCEHSERAIASGCVLTRVQSASEIPPILNTRPIMLANDTHTFDLLELAPIVHGWVLLGEVGKYVRVSRDRFEDVSFSAAGITAELSGTDGESVEVAALQPTGAAQGSGGEGGDWIVQVKRVTFGKSGRASVRFAAEA
;
A
#
# COMPACT_ATOMS: atom_id res chain seq x y z
N GLU A 1 29.46 2.52 -0.62
CA GLU A 1 28.73 3.79 -0.37
C GLU A 1 27.24 3.48 -0.28
N THR A 2 26.51 4.10 0.65
CA THR A 2 25.07 3.86 0.83
C THR A 2 24.28 4.84 -0.02
N ASN A 3 23.33 4.35 -0.83
CA ASN A 3 22.47 5.22 -1.63
C ASN A 3 21.48 5.96 -0.71
N LYS A 4 21.78 7.24 -0.44
CA LYS A 4 20.98 8.12 0.44
C LYS A 4 19.52 8.19 0.00
N THR A 5 19.25 8.23 -1.31
CA THR A 5 17.87 8.32 -1.82
C THR A 5 17.04 7.11 -1.40
N LEU A 6 17.61 5.90 -1.44
CA LEU A 6 16.91 4.68 -1.01
C LEU A 6 16.68 4.68 0.50
N VAL A 7 17.69 5.05 1.30
CA VAL A 7 17.54 5.13 2.77
C VAL A 7 16.48 6.16 3.17
N LEU A 8 16.43 7.31 2.51
CA LEU A 8 15.45 8.36 2.78
C LEU A 8 14.01 7.96 2.43
N ARG A 9 13.78 6.86 1.71
CA ARG A 9 12.44 6.28 1.52
C ARG A 9 11.98 5.47 2.73
N CYS A 10 12.88 5.06 3.60
CA CYS A 10 12.58 4.32 4.83
C CYS A 10 12.40 5.23 6.06
N VAL A 11 12.82 6.49 5.98
CA VAL A 11 12.88 7.38 7.16
C VAL A 11 12.18 8.72 6.95
N ARG A 12 11.71 9.31 8.03
CA ARG A 12 11.27 10.71 8.14
C ARG A 12 12.47 11.67 8.08
N ALA A 13 12.21 12.96 7.94
CA ALA A 13 13.26 13.99 7.95
C ALA A 13 14.08 14.02 9.24
N ASP A 14 13.49 13.64 10.38
CA ASP A 14 14.15 13.52 11.69
C ASP A 14 14.93 12.21 11.89
N GLY A 15 14.96 11.32 10.87
CA GLY A 15 15.63 10.03 10.94
C GLY A 15 14.82 8.91 11.59
N ARG A 16 13.57 9.16 12.02
CA ARG A 16 12.69 8.09 12.49
C ARG A 16 12.35 7.15 11.33
N ILE A 17 12.56 5.85 11.54
CA ILE A 17 12.22 4.82 10.56
C ILE A 17 10.70 4.70 10.47
N LEU A 18 10.18 4.69 9.25
CA LEU A 18 8.79 4.34 8.95
C LEU A 18 8.72 2.83 8.81
N GLN A 19 8.03 2.19 9.74
CA GLN A 19 7.84 0.74 9.76
C GLN A 19 6.35 0.40 9.88
N PRO A 20 5.94 -0.79 9.43
CA PRO A 20 4.61 -1.30 9.74
C PRO A 20 4.51 -1.68 11.22
N ASP A 21 3.29 -1.92 11.70
CA ASP A 21 3.05 -2.27 13.11
C ASP A 21 3.48 -3.70 13.46
N LYS A 22 3.56 -4.56 12.44
CA LYS A 22 3.94 -5.96 12.57
C LYS A 22 5.29 -6.20 11.89
N PRO A 23 6.16 -7.05 12.46
CA PRO A 23 7.37 -7.47 11.75
C PRO A 23 6.99 -8.19 10.45
N ALA A 24 7.87 -8.11 9.44
CA ALA A 24 7.72 -8.94 8.26
C ALA A 24 7.94 -10.41 8.62
N THR A 25 6.99 -11.27 8.28
CA THR A 25 7.07 -12.71 8.49
C THR A 25 7.05 -13.42 7.15
N ALA A 26 7.87 -14.46 6.99
CA ALA A 26 7.78 -15.33 5.83
C ALA A 26 6.37 -15.90 5.74
N VAL A 27 5.82 -15.93 4.53
CA VAL A 27 4.48 -16.49 4.30
C VAL A 27 4.53 -18.02 4.43
N ASP A 28 3.44 -18.65 4.86
CA ASP A 28 3.39 -20.08 5.16
C ASP A 28 3.82 -20.94 3.97
N PHE A 29 3.46 -20.51 2.75
CA PHE A 29 3.86 -21.19 1.52
C PHE A 29 5.38 -21.34 1.38
N THR A 30 6.19 -20.47 1.99
CA THR A 30 7.67 -20.58 2.01
C THR A 30 8.15 -21.88 2.66
N PHE A 31 7.40 -22.41 3.63
CA PHE A 31 7.77 -23.62 4.37
C PHE A 31 7.15 -24.89 3.79
N LEU A 32 6.12 -24.77 2.95
CA LEU A 32 5.44 -25.89 2.30
C LEU A 32 6.11 -26.31 0.98
N GLN A 33 7.17 -25.61 0.57
CA GLN A 33 7.95 -25.94 -0.61
C GLN A 33 8.83 -27.18 -0.39
N ASP A 34 8.21 -28.34 -0.46
CA ASP A 34 8.91 -29.61 -0.74
C ASP A 34 9.23 -29.74 -2.25
N GLN A 35 8.98 -28.67 -3.03
CA GLN A 35 9.16 -28.62 -4.48
C GLN A 35 10.39 -27.80 -4.86
N ALA A 36 11.39 -28.47 -5.43
CA ALA A 36 12.67 -27.93 -5.88
C ALA A 36 12.61 -26.84 -6.99
N SER A 37 11.45 -26.26 -7.29
CA SER A 37 11.19 -25.39 -8.44
C SER A 37 10.91 -23.92 -8.10
N SER A 38 10.58 -23.60 -6.86
CA SER A 38 10.39 -22.22 -6.39
C SER A 38 11.65 -21.74 -5.67
N SER A 39 12.46 -20.97 -6.38
CA SER A 39 13.50 -20.15 -5.76
C SER A 39 12.86 -18.88 -5.19
N GLY A 40 13.39 -18.38 -4.09
CA GLY A 40 13.05 -17.07 -3.52
C GLY A 40 12.35 -17.10 -2.16
N MET A 41 11.93 -15.93 -1.71
CA MET A 41 11.26 -15.71 -0.43
C MET A 41 10.15 -14.68 -0.61
N VAL A 42 8.99 -14.94 0.00
CA VAL A 42 7.92 -13.95 0.15
C VAL A 42 7.67 -13.71 1.62
N SER A 43 7.56 -12.45 2.02
CA SER A 43 7.25 -12.05 3.39
C SER A 43 6.17 -10.98 3.39
N ALA A 44 5.32 -11.01 4.41
CA ALA A 44 4.23 -10.07 4.58
C ALA A 44 4.33 -9.35 5.94
N SER A 45 3.84 -8.12 5.97
CA SER A 45 3.74 -7.28 7.15
C SER A 45 2.48 -6.41 7.05
N SER A 46 2.07 -5.75 8.12
CA SER A 46 0.89 -4.88 8.11
C SER A 46 0.96 -3.69 9.07
N THR A 47 0.25 -2.62 8.69
CA THR A 47 -0.12 -1.50 9.57
C THR A 47 -1.62 -1.56 9.80
N VAL A 48 -2.06 -1.49 11.05
CA VAL A 48 -3.47 -1.65 11.42
C VAL A 48 -3.94 -0.47 12.26
N PHE A 49 -5.02 0.18 11.80
CA PHE A 49 -5.72 1.18 12.59
C PHE A 49 -6.89 0.53 13.34
N PRO A 50 -7.06 0.80 14.64
CA PRO A 50 -8.12 0.19 15.44
C PRO A 50 -9.53 0.68 15.02
N PRO A 51 -10.60 0.06 15.55
CA PRO A 51 -11.97 0.53 15.35
C PRO A 51 -12.16 2.03 15.67
N PRO A 52 -13.15 2.70 15.06
CA PRO A 52 -14.32 2.13 14.38
C PRO A 52 -14.12 1.72 12.92
N HIS A 53 -13.01 2.11 12.28
CA HIS A 53 -12.79 1.85 10.85
C HIS A 53 -11.83 0.69 10.54
N GLY A 54 -11.13 0.15 11.54
CA GLY A 54 -10.53 -1.20 11.51
C GLY A 54 -9.88 -1.57 10.18
N ALA A 55 -8.92 -0.77 9.71
CA ALA A 55 -8.35 -0.90 8.37
C ALA A 55 -6.90 -1.38 8.46
N ALA A 56 -6.54 -2.33 7.60
CA ALA A 56 -5.19 -2.89 7.52
C ALA A 56 -4.58 -2.66 6.13
N TRP A 57 -3.38 -2.10 6.13
CA TRP A 57 -2.51 -2.03 4.96
C TRP A 57 -1.55 -3.20 5.05
N HIS A 58 -1.45 -3.99 3.98
CA HIS A 58 -0.48 -5.07 3.91
C HIS A 58 0.68 -4.67 3.01
N TYR A 59 1.88 -5.06 3.42
CA TYR A 59 3.10 -4.91 2.63
C TYR A 59 3.65 -6.28 2.36
N VAL A 60 3.78 -6.63 1.08
CA VAL A 60 4.33 -7.92 0.65
C VAL A 60 5.63 -7.67 -0.08
N ILE A 61 6.73 -8.17 0.49
CA ILE A 61 8.04 -8.16 -0.14
C ILE A 61 8.34 -9.55 -0.69
N SER A 62 8.87 -9.59 -1.90
CA SER A 62 9.33 -10.81 -2.56
C SER A 62 10.76 -10.63 -3.01
N VAL A 63 11.57 -11.68 -2.87
CA VAL A 63 12.98 -11.68 -3.25
C VAL A 63 13.28 -12.97 -4.02
N ASP A 64 13.90 -12.84 -5.19
CA ASP A 64 14.32 -13.93 -6.08
C ASP A 64 13.22 -14.96 -6.45
N VAL A 65 11.96 -14.50 -6.47
CA VAL A 65 10.82 -15.32 -6.89
C VAL A 65 10.84 -15.48 -8.40
N HIS A 66 11.36 -16.61 -8.87
CA HIS A 66 11.54 -16.91 -10.29
C HIS A 66 10.40 -17.72 -10.93
N ALA A 67 9.45 -18.20 -10.12
CA ALA A 67 8.24 -18.87 -10.56
C ALA A 67 7.02 -18.14 -9.99
N PRO A 68 5.89 -18.04 -10.72
CA PRO A 68 4.71 -17.34 -10.22
C PRO A 68 4.25 -17.88 -8.86
N TRP A 69 4.18 -16.99 -7.86
CA TRP A 69 3.77 -17.31 -6.51
C TRP A 69 2.40 -16.71 -6.24
N GLN A 70 1.39 -17.58 -6.05
CA GLN A 70 0.04 -17.16 -5.70
C GLN A 70 -0.10 -17.05 -4.19
N LEU A 71 -0.48 -15.87 -3.70
CA LEU A 71 -0.80 -15.68 -2.28
C LEU A 71 -2.16 -16.30 -1.95
N THR A 72 -2.28 -16.75 -0.71
CA THR A 72 -3.51 -17.25 -0.08
C THR A 72 -3.89 -16.39 1.11
N ASP A 73 -5.13 -16.48 1.60
CA ASP A 73 -5.58 -15.66 2.72
C ASP A 73 -4.79 -15.93 4.01
N GLY A 74 -4.26 -17.16 4.16
CA GLY A 74 -3.42 -17.54 5.31
C GLY A 74 -2.02 -16.91 5.28
N ASP A 75 -1.57 -16.43 4.13
CA ASP A 75 -0.25 -15.78 3.98
C ASP A 75 -0.25 -14.34 4.51
N LEU A 76 -1.42 -13.79 4.84
CA LEU A 76 -1.59 -12.39 5.24
C LEU A 76 -2.23 -12.30 6.62
N TYR A 77 -1.68 -11.44 7.47
CA TYR A 77 -2.25 -11.14 8.77
C TYR A 77 -2.43 -9.61 8.98
N PRO A 78 -3.65 -9.15 9.32
CA PRO A 78 -4.90 -9.92 9.31
C PRO A 78 -5.25 -10.51 7.92
N PRO A 79 -6.05 -11.59 7.82
CA PRO A 79 -6.46 -12.14 6.53
C PRO A 79 -7.28 -11.16 5.68
N LEU A 80 -7.27 -11.34 4.36
CA LEU A 80 -8.06 -10.52 3.42
C LEU A 80 -9.55 -10.93 3.36
N SER A 81 -10.00 -11.94 4.09
CA SER A 81 -11.39 -12.40 4.05
C SER A 81 -12.18 -12.16 5.35
N SER A 82 -13.24 -11.37 5.18
CA SER A 82 -14.63 -11.59 5.64
C SER A 82 -14.93 -12.00 7.08
N ASP A 83 -14.43 -11.27 8.09
CA ASP A 83 -15.14 -11.16 9.39
C ASP A 83 -14.72 -9.90 10.16
N ALA A 84 -14.55 -8.78 9.44
CA ALA A 84 -14.59 -7.47 10.07
C ALA A 84 -16.03 -7.23 10.55
N GLY A 85 -16.40 -7.86 11.67
CA GLY A 85 -17.63 -7.64 12.37
C GLY A 85 -17.85 -6.15 12.54
N SER A 86 -19.08 -5.71 12.24
CA SER A 86 -19.61 -4.35 12.37
C SER A 86 -19.28 -3.33 11.26
N GLY A 87 -19.86 -3.56 10.07
CA GLY A 87 -20.48 -2.47 9.31
C GLY A 87 -19.90 -2.17 7.93
N ALA A 88 -20.28 -2.96 6.91
CA ALA A 88 -20.48 -2.64 5.47
C ALA A 88 -19.49 -1.70 4.71
N ALA A 89 -18.38 -1.25 5.28
CA ALA A 89 -17.56 -0.19 4.74
C ALA A 89 -16.36 -0.71 3.94
N LEU A 90 -15.71 -1.79 4.39
CA LEU A 90 -14.58 -2.42 3.70
C LEU A 90 -15.08 -3.31 2.55
N THR A 91 -14.59 -3.08 1.34
CA THR A 91 -15.08 -3.74 0.12
C THR A 91 -13.99 -4.41 -0.73
N GLY A 92 -12.76 -4.45 -0.23
CA GLY A 92 -11.60 -5.05 -0.88
C GLY A 92 -10.31 -4.25 -0.62
N TRP A 93 -9.31 -4.46 -1.47
CA TRP A 93 -8.02 -3.78 -1.45
C TRP A 93 -7.64 -3.33 -2.87
N ALA A 94 -6.97 -2.19 -2.95
CA ALA A 94 -6.25 -1.78 -4.15
C ALA A 94 -4.80 -2.29 -4.05
N VAL A 95 -4.36 -3.00 -5.08
CA VAL A 95 -2.99 -3.52 -5.16
C VAL A 95 -2.11 -2.49 -5.84
N HIS A 96 -1.13 -1.98 -5.13
CA HIS A 96 -0.17 -0.99 -5.62
C HIS A 96 1.23 -1.62 -5.64
N SER A 97 1.86 -1.72 -6.81
CA SER A 97 3.28 -2.10 -6.91
C SER A 97 4.17 -0.90 -6.69
N TRP A 98 5.23 -1.00 -5.90
CA TRP A 98 6.16 0.11 -5.70
C TRP A 98 6.90 0.53 -6.99
N PHE A 99 7.15 -0.41 -7.90
CA PHE A 99 7.89 -0.17 -9.14
C PHE A 99 7.10 -0.64 -10.38
N ASP A 100 7.22 0.11 -11.46
CA ASP A 100 6.86 -0.30 -12.83
C ASP A 100 8.11 -0.18 -13.75
N GLY A 101 8.46 -1.27 -14.43
CA GLY A 101 9.82 -1.49 -14.95
C GLY A 101 10.93 -1.09 -13.95
N HIS A 102 11.82 -0.18 -14.34
CA HIS A 102 12.90 0.29 -13.46
C HIS A 102 12.58 1.61 -12.74
N SER A 103 11.32 2.07 -12.79
CA SER A 103 10.90 3.35 -12.24
C SER A 103 9.93 3.14 -11.07
N PRO A 104 10.00 3.97 -10.02
CA PRO A 104 8.95 4.00 -9.02
C PRO A 104 7.60 4.23 -9.71
N THR A 105 6.58 3.46 -9.32
CA THR A 105 5.22 3.64 -9.80
C THR A 105 4.76 5.05 -9.48
N ARG A 106 4.26 5.74 -10.50
CA ARG A 106 3.78 7.11 -10.38
C ARG A 106 2.28 7.12 -10.15
N CYS A 107 1.86 7.98 -9.25
CA CYS A 107 0.46 8.26 -8.99
C CYS A 107 0.31 9.78 -9.12
N GLU A 108 -0.02 10.25 -10.33
CA GLU A 108 -0.14 11.69 -10.59
C GLU A 108 -1.58 12.15 -10.32
N HIS A 109 -1.72 13.39 -9.86
CA HIS A 109 -3.03 13.93 -9.49
C HIS A 109 -3.96 14.00 -10.71
N SER A 110 -5.23 13.65 -10.49
CA SER A 110 -6.31 13.62 -11.48
C SER A 110 -6.20 12.51 -12.53
N GLU A 111 -5.20 11.63 -12.44
CA GLU A 111 -5.12 10.45 -13.29
C GLU A 111 -6.08 9.35 -12.84
N ARG A 112 -6.43 8.49 -13.81
CA ARG A 112 -7.17 7.26 -13.56
C ARG A 112 -6.24 6.20 -12.99
N ALA A 113 -6.50 5.70 -11.80
CA ALA A 113 -5.53 4.93 -11.02
C ALA A 113 -5.12 3.61 -11.69
N ILE A 114 -6.07 2.85 -12.25
CA ILE A 114 -5.77 1.60 -12.97
C ILE A 114 -5.19 1.92 -14.35
N ALA A 115 -5.83 2.82 -15.09
CA ALA A 115 -5.42 3.14 -16.46
C ALA A 115 -4.01 3.76 -16.57
N SER A 116 -3.58 4.51 -15.54
CA SER A 116 -2.23 5.08 -15.44
C SER A 116 -1.18 4.09 -14.93
N GLY A 117 -1.59 2.94 -14.40
CA GLY A 117 -0.71 2.00 -13.72
C GLY A 117 -0.33 2.39 -12.28
N CYS A 118 -0.91 3.46 -11.71
CA CYS A 118 -0.74 3.81 -10.29
C CYS A 118 -1.14 2.63 -9.38
N VAL A 119 -2.26 1.97 -9.66
CA VAL A 119 -2.62 0.69 -9.03
C VAL A 119 -2.76 -0.40 -10.08
N LEU A 120 -2.37 -1.62 -9.73
CA LEU A 120 -2.43 -2.76 -10.63
C LEU A 120 -3.87 -3.24 -10.83
N THR A 121 -4.59 -3.42 -9.73
CA THR A 121 -5.94 -3.98 -9.74
C THR A 121 -6.65 -3.78 -8.41
N ARG A 122 -7.94 -4.11 -8.39
CA ARG A 122 -8.75 -4.33 -7.20
C ARG A 122 -8.78 -5.82 -6.87
N VAL A 123 -8.73 -6.15 -5.59
CA VAL A 123 -8.91 -7.53 -5.10
C VAL A 123 -9.87 -7.57 -3.91
N GLN A 124 -10.59 -8.67 -3.76
CA GLN A 124 -11.45 -8.96 -2.60
C GLN A 124 -10.93 -10.12 -1.75
N SER A 125 -9.97 -10.89 -2.29
CA SER A 125 -9.37 -12.05 -1.66
C SER A 125 -7.90 -12.17 -2.05
N ALA A 126 -7.10 -12.93 -1.31
CA ALA A 126 -5.69 -13.13 -1.66
C ALA A 126 -5.51 -13.86 -3.00
N SER A 127 -6.44 -14.73 -3.37
CA SER A 127 -6.42 -15.44 -4.66
C SER A 127 -6.59 -14.54 -5.88
N GLU A 128 -7.11 -13.33 -5.70
CA GLU A 128 -7.24 -12.33 -6.79
C GLU A 128 -5.98 -11.46 -6.94
N ILE A 129 -5.05 -11.52 -5.99
CA ILE A 129 -3.77 -10.80 -6.10
C ILE A 129 -3.01 -11.38 -7.29
N PRO A 130 -2.50 -10.54 -8.22
CA PRO A 130 -1.66 -11.00 -9.30
C PRO A 130 -0.50 -11.86 -8.78
N PRO A 131 -0.19 -13.01 -9.41
CA PRO A 131 0.92 -13.84 -8.99
C PRO A 131 2.21 -13.03 -8.88
N ILE A 132 2.92 -13.21 -7.77
CA ILE A 132 4.20 -12.58 -7.54
C ILE A 132 5.25 -13.26 -8.41
N LEU A 133 5.97 -12.47 -9.20
CA LEU A 133 7.07 -12.95 -10.02
C LEU A 133 8.09 -11.82 -10.18
N ASN A 134 9.30 -12.02 -9.64
CA ASN A 134 10.37 -11.03 -9.72
C ASN A 134 11.03 -11.10 -11.11
N THR A 135 10.42 -10.42 -12.07
CA THR A 135 10.85 -10.40 -13.47
C THR A 135 12.01 -9.44 -13.75
N ARG A 136 12.44 -8.65 -12.76
CA ARG A 136 13.45 -7.59 -12.95
C ARG A 136 14.36 -7.39 -11.73
N PRO A 137 15.62 -6.99 -11.95
CA PRO A 137 16.46 -6.43 -10.91
C PRO A 137 16.02 -4.99 -10.60
N ILE A 138 15.59 -4.73 -9.37
CA ILE A 138 15.66 -3.36 -8.85
C ILE A 138 17.14 -3.13 -8.59
N MET A 139 17.75 -2.25 -9.38
CA MET A 139 19.19 -1.98 -9.33
C MET A 139 19.60 -1.43 -7.96
N LEU A 140 19.92 -2.33 -7.04
CA LEU A 140 20.82 -2.03 -5.93
C LEU A 140 22.24 -2.14 -6.50
N ALA A 141 23.15 -1.30 -6.03
CA ALA A 141 24.49 -1.15 -6.62
C ALA A 141 25.35 -2.44 -6.64
N ASN A 142 24.85 -3.57 -6.13
CA ASN A 142 25.47 -4.89 -6.13
C ASN A 142 24.60 -6.04 -6.68
N ASP A 143 23.40 -5.78 -7.20
CA ASP A 143 22.55 -6.61 -8.10
C ASP A 143 22.62 -8.15 -8.04
N THR A 144 22.74 -8.75 -6.85
CA THR A 144 22.67 -10.22 -6.71
C THR A 144 21.24 -10.75 -6.56
N HIS A 145 20.26 -9.88 -6.33
CA HIS A 145 18.88 -10.26 -6.01
C HIS A 145 17.86 -9.42 -6.76
N THR A 146 16.77 -10.04 -7.19
CA THR A 146 15.57 -9.35 -7.68
C THR A 146 14.56 -9.25 -6.54
N PHE A 147 13.82 -8.15 -6.45
CA PHE A 147 12.76 -8.03 -5.45
C PHE A 147 11.61 -7.19 -5.97
N ASP A 148 10.42 -7.37 -5.39
CA ASP A 148 9.26 -6.51 -5.58
C ASP A 148 8.60 -6.23 -4.25
N LEU A 149 7.99 -5.05 -4.14
CA LEU A 149 7.21 -4.62 -2.99
C LEU A 149 5.81 -4.25 -3.44
N LEU A 150 4.82 -4.98 -2.94
CA LEU A 150 3.41 -4.69 -3.12
C LEU A 150 2.83 -4.08 -1.84
N GLU A 151 1.95 -3.10 -2.01
CA GLU A 151 1.06 -2.60 -0.99
C GLU A 151 -0.37 -3.01 -1.33
N LEU A 152 -1.10 -3.50 -0.33
CA LEU A 152 -2.53 -3.73 -0.41
C LEU A 152 -3.22 -2.71 0.50
N ALA A 153 -3.76 -1.66 -0.10
CA ALA A 153 -4.44 -0.59 0.61
C ALA A 153 -5.95 -0.88 0.68
N PRO A 154 -6.57 -0.80 1.87
CA PRO A 154 -7.98 -1.15 2.06
C PRO A 154 -8.91 -0.17 1.34
N ILE A 155 -9.97 -0.69 0.73
CA ILE A 155 -11.04 0.08 0.08
C ILE A 155 -12.19 0.24 1.05
N VAL A 156 -12.30 1.42 1.67
CA VAL A 156 -13.33 1.73 2.67
C VAL A 156 -14.26 2.82 2.13
N HIS A 157 -15.55 2.52 2.04
CA HIS A 157 -16.56 3.38 1.39
C HIS A 157 -16.18 3.77 -0.05
N GLY A 158 -15.46 2.89 -0.76
CA GLY A 158 -14.95 3.14 -2.12
C GLY A 158 -13.67 3.99 -2.19
N TRP A 159 -13.26 4.59 -1.07
CA TRP A 159 -12.02 5.37 -0.96
C TRP A 159 -10.85 4.48 -0.60
N VAL A 160 -9.65 4.87 -1.04
CA VAL A 160 -8.38 4.22 -0.67
C VAL A 160 -7.38 5.28 -0.26
N LEU A 161 -6.67 5.09 0.85
CA LEU A 161 -5.51 5.90 1.20
C LEU A 161 -4.25 5.13 0.82
N LEU A 162 -3.46 5.66 -0.12
CA LEU A 162 -2.16 5.11 -0.50
C LEU A 162 -1.02 5.63 0.38
N GLY A 163 -1.26 6.63 1.23
CA GLY A 163 -0.26 7.18 2.13
C GLY A 163 0.80 8.04 1.43
N GLU A 164 2.02 8.08 1.98
CA GLU A 164 3.16 8.79 1.39
C GLU A 164 3.77 8.03 0.21
N VAL A 165 3.41 8.38 -1.03
CA VAL A 165 3.83 7.66 -2.27
C VAL A 165 5.34 7.60 -2.51
N GLY A 166 6.13 8.38 -1.78
CA GLY A 166 7.59 8.39 -1.82
C GLY A 166 8.29 7.52 -0.75
N LYS A 167 7.56 6.87 0.16
CA LYS A 167 8.09 6.02 1.25
C LYS A 167 7.75 4.55 1.08
N TYR A 168 8.69 3.62 1.28
CA TYR A 168 8.41 2.18 1.13
C TYR A 168 7.25 1.68 1.99
N VAL A 169 7.17 2.19 3.22
CA VAL A 169 6.00 2.03 4.10
C VAL A 169 5.20 3.30 4.00
N ARG A 170 4.19 3.33 3.12
CA ARG A 170 3.44 4.56 2.82
C ARG A 170 2.49 4.97 3.93
N VAL A 171 1.97 4.00 4.67
CA VAL A 171 1.12 4.20 5.85
C VAL A 171 1.78 3.50 7.05
N SER A 172 2.36 4.30 7.94
CA SER A 172 2.98 3.87 9.20
C SER A 172 2.38 4.65 10.36
N ARG A 173 2.15 4.02 11.51
CA ARG A 173 1.72 4.69 12.75
C ARG A 173 2.75 5.68 13.30
N ASP A 174 4.00 5.61 12.84
CA ASP A 174 5.04 6.60 13.12
C ASP A 174 4.85 7.91 12.35
N ARG A 175 4.00 7.92 11.31
CA ARG A 175 3.59 9.11 10.56
C ARG A 175 2.11 9.42 10.77
N PHE A 176 1.24 8.45 10.53
CA PHE A 176 -0.21 8.60 10.54
C PHE A 176 -0.72 8.28 11.95
N GLU A 177 -1.06 9.32 12.71
CA GLU A 177 -1.60 9.19 14.06
C GLU A 177 -3.03 8.62 14.04
N ASP A 178 -3.81 9.02 13.03
CA ASP A 178 -5.18 8.56 12.83
C ASP A 178 -5.59 8.61 11.35
N VAL A 179 -6.50 7.72 10.96
CA VAL A 179 -7.11 7.67 9.62
C VAL A 179 -8.59 7.34 9.75
N SER A 180 -9.44 8.21 9.22
CA SER A 180 -10.88 8.04 9.21
C SER A 180 -11.43 8.05 7.79
N PHE A 181 -12.40 7.18 7.55
CA PHE A 181 -13.07 7.04 6.27
C PHE A 181 -14.55 7.36 6.41
N SER A 182 -15.11 7.94 5.35
CA SER A 182 -16.54 8.15 5.19
C SER A 182 -16.90 8.03 3.71
N ALA A 183 -18.19 7.94 3.39
CA ALA A 183 -18.63 8.03 1.99
C ALA A 183 -18.19 9.34 1.32
N ALA A 184 -18.00 10.42 2.10
CA ALA A 184 -17.60 11.72 1.59
C ALA A 184 -16.09 11.85 1.31
N GLY A 185 -15.25 10.97 1.87
CA GLY A 185 -13.81 11.16 1.82
C GLY A 185 -12.99 10.49 2.92
N ILE A 186 -11.70 10.83 2.94
CA ILE A 186 -10.71 10.39 3.92
C ILE A 186 -10.22 11.61 4.71
N THR A 187 -10.06 11.48 6.01
CA THR A 187 -9.27 12.42 6.83
C THR A 187 -8.17 11.66 7.53
N ALA A 188 -6.95 12.16 7.48
CA ALA A 188 -5.81 11.59 8.17
C ALA A 188 -5.08 12.66 8.98
N GLU A 189 -4.67 12.29 10.20
CA GLU A 189 -3.85 13.10 11.09
C GLU A 189 -2.40 12.58 11.03
N LEU A 190 -1.47 13.49 10.78
CA LEU A 190 -0.06 13.17 10.54
C LEU A 190 0.84 13.87 11.55
N SER A 191 1.96 13.23 11.87
CA SER A 191 3.06 13.77 12.67
C SER A 191 4.32 13.94 11.83
N GLY A 192 5.10 14.99 12.04
CA GLY A 192 6.29 15.30 11.25
C GLY A 192 7.22 16.30 11.91
N THR A 193 8.24 16.72 11.16
CA THR A 193 9.23 17.71 11.63
C THR A 193 8.87 19.11 11.13
N ASP A 194 9.10 20.16 11.92
CA ASP A 194 8.84 21.54 11.50
C ASP A 194 9.53 21.85 10.15
N GLY A 195 8.76 22.37 9.19
CA GLY A 195 9.19 22.67 7.82
C GLY A 195 9.27 21.46 6.88
N GLU A 196 9.05 20.23 7.36
CA GLU A 196 8.95 19.05 6.50
C GLU A 196 7.70 19.14 5.62
N SER A 197 7.84 18.79 4.33
CA SER A 197 6.71 18.62 3.41
C SER A 197 6.67 17.19 2.88
N VAL A 198 5.47 16.61 2.86
CA VAL A 198 5.22 15.26 2.33
C VAL A 198 4.07 15.29 1.34
N GLU A 199 4.07 14.35 0.39
CA GLU A 199 2.98 14.15 -0.57
C GLU A 199 2.21 12.89 -0.18
N VAL A 200 0.92 13.07 0.11
CA VAL A 200 0.01 12.00 0.51
C VAL A 200 -0.96 11.77 -0.64
N ALA A 201 -1.15 10.51 -1.04
CA ALA A 201 -2.08 10.15 -2.09
C ALA A 201 -3.27 9.34 -1.57
N ALA A 202 -4.41 9.56 -2.20
CA ALA A 202 -5.63 8.81 -2.00
C ALA A 202 -6.33 8.55 -3.35
N LEU A 203 -7.22 7.58 -3.39
CA LEU A 203 -8.01 7.23 -4.56
C LEU A 203 -9.47 7.60 -4.32
N GLN A 204 -9.97 8.53 -5.11
CA GLN A 204 -11.37 8.93 -5.14
C GLN A 204 -12.16 7.98 -6.03
N PRO A 205 -13.27 7.38 -5.56
CA PRO A 205 -14.11 6.55 -6.41
C PRO A 205 -14.70 7.38 -7.55
N THR A 206 -14.57 6.90 -8.80
CA THR A 206 -15.35 7.46 -9.91
C THR A 206 -16.78 6.92 -9.81
N GLY A 207 -17.77 7.80 -9.60
CA GLY A 207 -19.15 7.37 -9.37
C GLY A 207 -19.73 6.59 -10.54
N ALA A 208 -19.75 5.26 -10.47
CA ALA A 208 -20.76 4.32 -11.00
C ALA A 208 -20.22 2.88 -10.98
N ALA A 209 -20.29 2.21 -9.83
CA ALA A 209 -20.40 0.75 -9.78
C ALA A 209 -21.84 0.38 -9.35
N GLN A 210 -22.83 0.93 -10.07
CA GLN A 210 -24.25 0.57 -9.90
C GLN A 210 -24.73 -0.47 -10.92
N GLY A 211 -23.85 -0.97 -11.78
CA GLY A 211 -24.11 -2.17 -12.57
C GLY A 211 -23.64 -3.40 -11.80
N SER A 212 -24.54 -4.36 -11.57
CA SER A 212 -24.32 -5.63 -10.87
C SER A 212 -23.40 -6.61 -11.63
N GLY A 213 -22.42 -6.11 -12.38
CA GLY A 213 -21.59 -6.89 -13.29
C GLY A 213 -20.12 -6.47 -13.22
N GLY A 214 -19.46 -6.85 -12.13
CA GLY A 214 -18.06 -7.31 -12.10
C GLY A 214 -16.90 -6.38 -12.43
N GLU A 215 -17.06 -5.33 -13.24
CA GLU A 215 -15.96 -4.41 -13.51
C GLU A 215 -15.87 -3.37 -12.39
N GLY A 216 -14.97 -3.62 -11.44
CA GLY A 216 -14.65 -2.68 -10.38
C GLY A 216 -14.31 -1.31 -10.98
N GLY A 217 -15.09 -0.30 -10.62
CA GLY A 217 -14.85 1.07 -11.09
C GLY A 217 -13.43 1.53 -10.80
N ASP A 218 -12.86 2.29 -11.73
CA ASP A 218 -11.56 2.95 -11.59
C ASP A 218 -11.64 4.08 -10.55
N TRP A 219 -10.48 4.60 -10.15
CA TRP A 219 -10.38 5.72 -9.24
C TRP A 219 -9.70 6.92 -9.88
N ILE A 220 -9.97 8.11 -9.35
CA ILE A 220 -9.15 9.29 -9.61
C ILE A 220 -8.11 9.42 -8.50
N VAL A 221 -6.85 9.54 -8.88
CA VAL A 221 -5.75 9.77 -7.93
C VAL A 221 -5.82 11.21 -7.42
N GLN A 222 -5.92 11.38 -6.10
CA GLN A 222 -5.75 12.66 -5.44
C GLN A 222 -4.40 12.69 -4.73
N VAL A 223 -3.56 13.69 -5.03
CA VAL A 223 -2.29 13.91 -4.33
C VAL A 223 -2.36 15.26 -3.62
N LYS A 224 -2.06 15.27 -2.31
CA LYS A 224 -2.04 16.49 -1.50
C LYS A 224 -0.69 16.63 -0.81
N ARG A 225 -0.14 17.84 -0.89
CA ARG A 225 1.06 18.21 -0.13
C ARG A 225 0.68 18.67 1.26
N VAL A 226 1.31 18.08 2.27
CA VAL A 226 1.15 18.42 3.68
C VAL A 226 2.46 19.02 4.15
N THR A 227 2.42 20.18 4.80
CA THR A 227 3.60 20.81 5.41
C THR A 227 3.40 20.91 6.91
N PHE A 228 4.38 20.44 7.67
CA PHE A 228 4.33 20.43 9.13
C PHE A 228 4.86 21.75 9.67
N GLY A 229 4.10 22.37 10.57
CA GLY A 229 4.59 23.51 11.35
C GLY A 229 5.25 23.09 12.66
N LYS A 230 5.49 24.07 13.54
CA LYS A 230 6.16 23.88 14.84
C LYS A 230 5.50 22.87 15.77
N SER A 231 4.19 22.63 15.62
CA SER A 231 3.48 21.59 16.39
C SER A 231 3.92 20.17 16.01
N GLY A 232 4.56 20.00 14.85
CA GLY A 232 4.86 18.71 14.27
C GLY A 232 3.61 17.93 13.87
N ARG A 233 2.43 18.57 13.80
CA ARG A 233 1.15 17.92 13.45
C ARG A 233 0.47 18.62 12.29
N ALA A 234 -0.16 17.83 11.43
CA ALA A 234 -0.94 18.32 10.31
C ALA A 234 -2.09 17.37 9.99
N SER A 235 -3.17 17.92 9.43
CA SER A 235 -4.33 17.15 8.96
C SER A 235 -4.41 17.24 7.44
N VAL A 236 -4.76 16.14 6.79
CA VAL A 236 -5.07 16.11 5.35
C VAL A 236 -6.46 15.50 5.14
N ARG A 237 -7.25 16.16 4.30
CA ARG A 237 -8.59 15.71 3.93
C ARG A 237 -8.69 15.51 2.44
N PHE A 238 -9.12 14.34 2.02
CA PHE A 238 -9.51 14.02 0.64
C PHE A 238 -11.03 13.96 0.59
N ALA A 239 -11.63 14.58 -0.41
CA ALA A 239 -13.07 14.62 -0.60
C ALA A 239 -13.37 14.62 -2.10
N ALA A 240 -14.57 14.21 -2.47
CA ALA A 240 -14.96 14.28 -3.87
C ALA A 240 -14.90 15.73 -4.36
N GLU A 241 -14.26 15.96 -5.52
CA GLU A 241 -14.35 17.24 -6.21
C GLU A 241 -15.81 17.45 -6.65
N ALA A 242 -16.34 18.64 -6.38
CA ALA A 242 -17.72 19.02 -6.67
C ALA A 242 -17.89 19.46 -8.13
#